data_AF-A0AAW0K212-F1
#
_entry.id   AF-A0AAW0K212-F1
#
_cell.length_a   1.000
_cell.length_b   1.000
_cell.length_c   1.000
_cell.angle_alpha   90.00
_cell.angle_beta   90.00
_cell.angle_gamma   90.00
#
_symmetry.space_group_name_H-M   'P 1'
#
loop_
_entity.id
_entity.type
_entity.pdbx_description
1 polymer ?
#
loop_
_entity_poly.entity_id
_entity_poly.type
_entity_poly.pdbx_seq_one_letter_code
_entity_poly.pdbx_strand_id
1 'polypeptide(L)'
;MINKEEELLEKEKSSFPLLQTLMVNKIPYEQLWVTAYEFSIKSEEWMNGPLLLLNAEEIAEEIGNMWRTTYKLTKSLLDVPAPRRLAENVKLKIEKFKQHIPVLNISCNPGMKDRHWQQISEIVGYEVKPTETTCLANMLEFGFGKFVEKLEPISAAASKEYSLEKNLEKMKMDWVNMTFSFVKYRDTDTNILCAVDDIQLLLDDHVIKTQTMCGSAFIKPIETETRKWEEKLVRVQENLDAWLKCQVTWLYLEPIFSSEDIIAQMPEEGKKFGTVDSYWKSLMAQAVSFISCVSPAENNIMAHCVYVP
;
A
#
# COMPACT_ATOMS: atom_id res chain seq x y z
N MET A 1 18.48 32.11 -30.56
CA MET A 1 17.59 33.00 -31.33
C MET A 1 18.01 33.01 -32.80
N ILE A 2 19.27 33.33 -33.15
CA ILE A 2 19.78 33.31 -34.54
C ILE A 2 19.59 31.96 -35.25
N ASN A 3 20.10 30.84 -34.72
CA ASN A 3 19.96 29.54 -35.38
C ASN A 3 18.51 29.04 -35.51
N LYS A 4 17.59 29.57 -34.70
CA LYS A 4 16.14 29.26 -34.78
C LYS A 4 15.50 30.03 -35.95
N GLU A 5 15.90 31.28 -36.15
CA GLU A 5 15.49 32.07 -37.33
C GLU A 5 16.11 31.55 -38.62
N GLU A 6 17.37 31.12 -38.60
CA GLU A 6 18.03 30.48 -39.75
C GLU A 6 17.32 29.20 -40.17
N GLU A 7 16.88 28.39 -39.19
CA GLU A 7 16.08 27.18 -39.44
C GLU A 7 14.69 27.48 -39.99
N LEU A 8 13.99 28.50 -39.48
CA LEU A 8 12.69 28.95 -39.99
C LEU A 8 12.78 29.52 -41.41
N LEU A 9 13.95 30.02 -41.81
CA LEU A 9 14.24 30.58 -43.13
C LEU A 9 14.92 29.57 -44.07
N GLU A 10 14.98 28.28 -43.71
CA GLU A 10 15.63 27.19 -44.47
C GLU A 10 17.10 27.49 -44.84
N LYS A 11 17.80 28.25 -44.00
CA LYS A 11 19.21 28.58 -44.17
C LYS A 11 20.10 27.58 -43.42
N GLU A 12 21.31 27.40 -43.94
CA GLU A 12 22.35 26.63 -43.25
C GLU A 12 22.69 27.31 -41.91
N LYS A 13 22.66 26.55 -40.82
CA LYS A 13 22.85 27.08 -39.47
C LYS A 13 24.28 27.58 -39.29
N SER A 14 24.41 28.82 -38.83
CA SER A 14 25.71 29.39 -38.46
C SER A 14 26.33 28.60 -37.30
N SER A 15 27.60 28.24 -37.45
CA SER A 15 28.36 27.53 -36.42
C SER A 15 28.99 28.52 -35.43
N PHE A 16 28.76 28.31 -34.13
CA PHE A 16 29.34 29.11 -33.05
C PHE A 16 30.13 28.23 -32.07
N PRO A 17 31.32 27.71 -32.44
CA PRO A 17 32.08 26.75 -31.62
C PRO A 17 32.51 27.30 -30.25
N LEU A 18 32.82 28.60 -30.18
CA LEU A 18 33.18 29.26 -28.92
C LEU A 18 31.99 29.32 -27.96
N LEU A 19 30.79 29.61 -28.48
CA LEU A 19 29.56 29.63 -27.68
C LEU A 19 29.23 28.22 -27.16
N GLN A 20 29.36 27.19 -28.01
CA GLN A 20 29.16 25.81 -27.59
C GLN A 20 30.13 25.39 -26.48
N THR A 21 31.41 25.74 -26.63
CA THR A 21 32.43 25.49 -25.59
C THR A 21 32.11 26.21 -24.29
N LEU A 22 31.69 27.48 -24.35
CA LEU A 22 31.30 28.25 -23.16
C LEU A 22 30.05 27.68 -22.49
N MET A 23 29.06 27.23 -23.26
CA MET A 23 27.87 26.58 -22.72
C MET A 23 28.22 25.30 -21.98
N VAL A 24 29.10 24.46 -22.54
CA VAL A 24 29.57 23.24 -21.86
C VAL A 24 30.37 23.58 -20.60
N ASN A 25 31.27 24.57 -20.68
CA ASN A 25 32.09 24.99 -19.55
C ASN A 25 31.28 25.64 -18.42
N LYS A 26 30.12 26.24 -18.71
CA LYS A 26 29.22 26.83 -17.70
C LYS A 26 28.55 25.78 -16.83
N ILE A 27 28.22 24.61 -17.38
CA ILE A 27 27.40 23.57 -16.72
C ILE A 27 27.88 23.22 -15.31
N PRO A 28 29.18 22.94 -15.06
CA PRO A 28 29.65 22.58 -13.72
C PRO A 28 29.46 23.69 -12.67
N TYR A 29 29.57 24.96 -13.08
CA TYR A 29 29.39 26.11 -12.18
C TYR A 29 27.93 26.31 -11.82
N GLU A 30 27.05 26.16 -12.81
CA GLU A 30 25.60 26.23 -12.61
C GLU A 30 25.12 25.09 -11.70
N GLN A 31 25.58 23.85 -11.97
CA GLN A 31 25.30 22.70 -11.10
C GLN A 31 25.80 22.94 -9.67
N LEU A 32 27.03 23.45 -9.51
CA LEU A 32 27.57 23.75 -8.18
C LEU A 32 26.72 24.78 -7.43
N TRP A 33 26.36 25.88 -8.10
CA TRP A 33 25.58 26.95 -7.49
C TRP A 33 24.17 26.49 -7.12
N VAL A 34 23.48 25.82 -8.06
CA VAL A 34 22.12 25.31 -7.84
C VAL A 34 22.11 24.29 -6.70
N THR A 35 23.01 23.29 -6.71
CA THR A 35 23.09 22.30 -5.63
C THR A 35 23.44 22.94 -4.28
N ALA A 36 24.34 23.93 -4.24
CA ALA A 36 24.69 24.63 -3.01
C ALA A 36 23.49 25.42 -2.44
N TYR A 37 22.77 26.12 -3.32
CA TYR A 37 21.61 26.93 -2.97
C TYR A 37 20.44 26.06 -2.50
N GLU A 38 20.07 25.05 -3.28
CA GLU A 38 19.01 24.09 -2.94
C GLU A 38 19.31 23.39 -1.62
N PHE A 39 20.54 22.90 -1.42
CA PHE A 39 20.92 22.30 -0.15
C PHE A 39 20.79 23.30 1.01
N SER A 40 21.20 24.57 0.82
CA SER A 40 21.10 25.56 1.90
C SER A 40 19.65 25.83 2.34
N ILE A 41 18.71 25.94 1.40
CA ILE A 41 17.29 26.16 1.71
C ILE A 41 16.68 24.90 2.30
N LYS A 42 16.83 23.78 1.61
CA LYS A 42 16.18 22.52 2.02
C LYS A 42 16.74 21.99 3.33
N SER A 43 18.04 22.13 3.57
CA SER A 43 18.62 21.73 4.86
C SER A 43 18.03 22.52 6.03
N GLU A 44 17.75 23.80 5.87
CA GLU A 44 17.09 24.62 6.88
C GLU A 44 15.63 24.16 7.09
N GLU A 45 14.90 23.92 6.01
CA GLU A 45 13.51 23.43 6.04
C GLU A 45 13.40 22.05 6.68
N TRP A 46 14.30 21.11 6.35
CA TRP A 46 14.31 19.78 6.95
C TRP A 46 14.71 19.81 8.43
N MET A 47 15.52 20.78 8.83
CA MET A 47 16.01 20.89 10.20
C MET A 47 14.97 21.51 11.12
N ASN A 48 14.28 22.55 10.64
CA ASN A 48 13.41 23.42 11.44
C ASN A 48 11.92 23.34 11.07
N GLY A 49 11.58 22.73 9.95
CA GLY A 49 10.20 22.53 9.52
C GLY A 49 9.46 21.43 10.31
N PRO A 50 8.13 21.32 10.15
CA PRO A 50 7.32 20.32 10.85
C PRO A 50 7.74 18.90 10.49
N LEU A 51 8.18 18.14 11.51
CA LEU A 51 8.68 16.77 11.36
C LEU A 51 7.65 15.83 10.70
N LEU A 52 6.36 16.03 10.99
CA LEU A 52 5.26 15.21 10.50
C LEU A 52 5.02 15.33 8.98
N LEU A 53 5.53 16.40 8.36
CA LEU A 53 5.41 16.63 6.92
C LEU A 53 6.65 16.17 6.14
N LEU A 54 7.71 15.72 6.84
CA LEU A 54 8.94 15.28 6.21
C LEU A 54 8.86 13.80 5.83
N ASN A 55 9.37 13.47 4.64
CA ASN A 55 9.57 12.10 4.19
C ASN A 55 11.07 11.75 4.25
N ALA A 56 11.42 10.79 5.10
CA ALA A 56 12.80 10.42 5.33
C ALA A 56 13.49 9.78 4.14
N GLU A 57 12.76 8.99 3.36
CA GLU A 57 13.29 8.30 2.19
C GLU A 57 13.58 9.30 1.07
N GLU A 58 12.65 10.22 0.81
CA GLU A 58 12.83 11.29 -0.19
C GLU A 58 14.02 12.20 0.15
N ILE A 59 14.13 12.62 1.41
CA ILE A 59 15.25 13.45 1.86
C ILE A 59 16.58 12.69 1.72
N ALA A 60 16.63 11.41 2.10
CA ALA A 60 17.82 10.60 1.96
C ALA A 60 18.26 10.43 0.49
N GLU A 61 17.29 10.23 -0.42
CA GLU A 61 17.54 10.17 -1.86
C GLU A 61 18.09 11.51 -2.39
N GLU A 62 17.45 12.62 -2.03
CA GLU A 62 17.85 13.96 -2.47
C GLU A 62 19.26 14.31 -1.98
N ILE A 63 19.55 14.08 -0.69
CA ILE A 63 20.88 14.23 -0.10
C ILE A 63 21.90 13.33 -0.81
N GLY A 64 21.51 12.11 -1.18
CA GLY A 64 22.32 11.18 -1.97
C GLY A 64 22.69 11.75 -3.33
N ASN A 65 21.70 12.31 -4.04
CA ASN A 65 21.87 12.93 -5.36
C ASN A 65 22.76 14.19 -5.29
N MET A 66 22.49 15.10 -4.36
CA MET A 66 23.30 16.29 -4.13
C MET A 66 24.76 15.93 -3.81
N TRP A 67 25.00 14.89 -3.00
CA TRP A 67 26.34 14.43 -2.69
C TRP A 67 27.07 13.89 -3.93
N ARG A 68 26.42 13.06 -4.76
CA ARG A 68 27.00 12.51 -5.99
C ARG A 68 27.38 13.63 -6.97
N THR A 69 26.49 14.60 -7.15
CA THR A 69 26.72 15.79 -7.97
C THR A 69 27.92 16.57 -7.46
N THR A 70 27.93 16.90 -6.17
CA THR A 70 29.03 17.68 -5.57
C THR A 70 30.36 16.93 -5.61
N TYR A 71 30.36 15.62 -5.37
CA TYR A 71 31.54 14.77 -5.50
C TYR A 71 32.12 14.81 -6.92
N LYS A 72 31.27 14.65 -7.96
CA LYS A 72 31.69 14.77 -9.36
C LYS A 72 32.30 16.14 -9.64
N LEU A 73 31.68 17.21 -9.15
CA LEU A 73 32.17 18.59 -9.32
C LEU A 73 33.55 18.82 -8.68
N THR A 74 33.85 18.18 -7.54
CA THR A 74 35.23 18.26 -6.97
C THR A 74 36.29 17.68 -7.90
N LYS A 75 35.93 16.77 -8.81
CA LYS A 75 36.82 16.16 -9.80
C LYS A 75 36.81 16.90 -11.14
N SER A 76 35.71 17.54 -11.50
CA SER A 76 35.59 18.29 -12.76
C SER A 76 36.16 19.71 -12.68
N LEU A 77 36.24 20.30 -11.48
CA LEU A 77 36.72 21.68 -11.27
C LEU A 77 38.16 21.72 -10.73
N LEU A 78 38.98 20.70 -10.99
CA LEU A 78 40.34 20.57 -10.42
C LEU A 78 41.23 21.79 -10.70
N ASP A 79 41.13 22.33 -11.91
CA ASP A 79 41.97 23.42 -12.41
C ASP A 79 41.51 24.81 -11.95
N VAL A 80 40.39 24.90 -11.22
CA VAL A 80 39.81 26.17 -10.75
C VAL A 80 39.68 26.14 -9.22
N PRO A 81 40.68 26.64 -8.47
CA PRO A 81 40.79 26.43 -7.03
C PRO A 81 39.61 26.92 -6.19
N ALA A 82 39.01 28.07 -6.54
CA ALA A 82 37.91 28.64 -5.76
C ALA A 82 36.59 27.85 -5.88
N PRO A 83 36.06 27.54 -7.09
CA PRO A 83 34.92 26.65 -7.27
C PRO A 83 35.15 25.25 -6.68
N ARG A 84 36.36 24.70 -6.80
CA ARG A 84 36.70 23.42 -6.19
C ARG A 84 36.55 23.45 -4.67
N ARG A 85 37.12 24.46 -4.00
CA ARG A 85 36.98 24.63 -2.55
C ARG A 85 35.52 24.77 -2.12
N LEU A 86 34.72 25.49 -2.91
CA LEU A 86 33.28 25.59 -2.66
C LEU A 86 32.59 24.21 -2.76
N ALA A 87 32.88 23.44 -3.82
CA ALA A 87 32.36 22.08 -3.96
C ALA A 87 32.77 21.18 -2.79
N GLU A 88 34.04 21.21 -2.36
CA GLU A 88 34.52 20.47 -1.20
C GLU A 88 33.76 20.88 0.08
N ASN A 89 33.54 22.18 0.30
CA ASN A 89 32.79 22.69 1.45
C ASN A 89 31.32 22.27 1.45
N VAL A 90 30.63 22.35 0.30
CA VAL A 90 29.23 21.90 0.16
C VAL A 90 29.15 20.39 0.41
N LYS A 91 30.10 19.62 -0.14
CA LYS A 91 30.17 18.17 0.08
C LYS A 91 30.27 17.84 1.57
N LEU A 92 31.15 18.53 2.29
CA LEU A 92 31.31 18.36 3.74
C LEU A 92 30.05 18.72 4.52
N LYS A 93 29.33 19.78 4.13
CA LYS A 93 28.05 20.13 4.77
C LYS A 93 26.99 19.05 4.53
N ILE A 94 26.90 18.53 3.30
CA ILE A 94 26.00 17.41 2.97
C ILE A 94 26.38 16.17 3.79
N GLU A 95 27.67 15.86 3.91
CA GLU A 95 28.14 14.72 4.73
C GLU A 95 27.81 14.86 6.21
N LYS A 96 27.88 16.08 6.76
CA LYS A 96 27.42 16.35 8.13
C LYS A 96 25.92 16.13 8.25
N PHE A 97 25.12 16.67 7.33
CA PHE A 97 23.67 16.48 7.36
C PHE A 97 23.26 15.01 7.20
N LYS A 98 24.00 14.24 6.39
CA LYS A 98 23.80 12.78 6.25
C LYS A 98 23.81 12.03 7.58
N GLN A 99 24.54 12.54 8.60
CA GLN A 99 24.58 11.92 9.93
C GLN A 99 23.24 12.03 10.67
N HIS A 100 22.34 12.91 10.25
CA HIS A 100 21.01 13.08 10.84
C HIS A 100 19.95 12.17 10.19
N ILE A 101 20.25 11.56 9.04
CA ILE A 101 19.30 10.69 8.31
C ILE A 101 18.77 9.53 9.17
N PRO A 102 19.58 8.83 9.99
CA PRO A 102 19.04 7.77 10.86
C PRO A 102 18.03 8.30 11.88
N VAL A 103 18.28 9.48 12.47
CA VAL A 103 17.34 10.12 13.39
C VAL A 103 16.06 10.51 12.67
N LEU A 104 16.18 11.00 11.44
CA LEU A 104 15.06 11.38 10.59
C LEU A 104 14.22 10.15 10.22
N ASN A 105 14.84 9.04 9.85
CA ASN A 105 14.16 7.75 9.60
C ASN A 105 13.36 7.25 10.82
N ILE A 106 13.89 7.42 12.03
CA ILE A 106 13.18 7.05 13.26
C ILE A 106 12.02 8.00 13.53
N SER A 107 12.29 9.30 13.40
CA SER A 107 11.39 10.37 13.85
C SER A 107 10.19 10.57 12.92
N CYS A 108 10.39 10.37 11.61
CA CYS A 108 9.37 10.51 10.57
C CYS A 108 8.69 9.19 10.19
N ASN A 109 8.88 8.13 10.97
CA ASN A 109 8.29 6.83 10.65
C ASN A 109 6.76 6.85 10.89
N PRO A 110 5.94 6.68 9.83
CA PRO A 110 4.48 6.74 9.94
C PRO A 110 3.88 5.58 10.74
N GLY A 111 4.64 4.50 10.94
CA GLY A 111 4.25 3.38 11.77
C GLY A 111 4.37 3.63 13.28
N MET A 112 4.96 4.76 13.68
CA MET A 112 5.10 5.11 15.09
C MET A 112 3.73 5.35 15.73
N LYS A 113 3.52 4.72 16.89
CA LYS A 113 2.32 4.83 17.71
C LYS A 113 2.74 5.21 19.12
N ASP A 114 1.78 5.59 19.97
CA ASP A 114 2.05 6.02 21.35
C ASP A 114 2.91 5.00 22.14
N ARG A 115 2.69 3.69 21.96
CA ARG A 115 3.51 2.62 22.57
C ARG A 115 5.00 2.69 22.18
N HIS A 116 5.30 3.06 20.94
CA HIS A 116 6.67 3.15 20.44
C HIS A 116 7.34 4.40 21.02
N TRP A 117 6.62 5.53 21.05
CA TRP A 117 7.10 6.77 21.66
C TRP A 117 7.35 6.62 23.17
N GLN A 118 6.55 5.82 23.88
CA GLN A 118 6.81 5.46 25.28
C GLN A 118 8.14 4.71 25.44
N GLN A 119 8.39 3.68 24.62
CA GLN A 119 9.68 2.95 24.66
C GLN A 119 10.87 3.86 24.34
N ILE A 120 10.72 4.77 23.37
CA ILE A 120 11.73 5.78 23.05
C ILE A 120 11.97 6.70 24.26
N SER A 121 10.89 7.16 24.90
CA SER A 121 10.95 8.04 26.08
C SER A 121 11.70 7.38 27.24
N GLU A 122 11.50 6.07 27.47
CA GLU A 122 12.22 5.29 28.48
C GLU A 122 13.73 5.21 28.20
N ILE A 123 14.12 5.06 26.93
CA ILE A 123 15.54 4.99 26.52
C ILE A 123 16.22 6.36 26.67
N VAL A 124 15.51 7.42 26.27
CA VAL A 124 16.03 8.79 26.24
C VAL A 124 15.99 9.42 27.65
N GLY A 125 15.08 8.98 28.52
CA GLY A 125 15.00 9.36 29.94
C GLY A 125 14.02 10.48 30.26
N TYR A 126 13.17 10.89 29.31
CA TYR A 126 12.08 11.85 29.50
C TYR A 126 11.04 11.68 28.39
N GLU A 127 9.88 12.31 28.56
CA GLU A 127 8.77 12.19 27.62
C GLU A 127 9.10 12.83 26.27
N VAL A 128 9.10 11.98 25.23
CA VAL A 128 9.25 12.39 23.84
C VAL A 128 7.98 12.00 23.08
N LYS A 129 7.20 13.01 22.70
CA LYS A 129 6.05 12.86 21.80
C LYS A 129 6.06 13.99 20.78
N PRO A 130 6.29 13.69 19.49
CA PRO A 130 6.19 14.71 18.45
C PRO A 130 4.82 15.35 18.41
N THR A 131 4.82 16.67 18.27
CA THR A 131 3.63 17.52 18.06
C THR A 131 3.73 18.17 16.68
N GLU A 132 2.69 18.89 16.26
CA GLU A 132 2.69 19.60 14.97
C GLU A 132 3.83 20.61 14.82
N THR A 133 4.38 21.10 15.94
CA THR A 133 5.49 22.07 15.96
C THR A 133 6.85 21.42 16.15
N THR A 134 6.93 20.11 16.38
CA THR A 134 8.21 19.42 16.59
C THR A 134 8.98 19.36 15.27
N CYS A 135 10.25 19.76 15.29
CA CYS A 135 11.16 19.66 14.15
C CYS A 135 12.30 18.67 14.41
N LEU A 136 13.12 18.39 13.39
CA LEU A 136 14.27 17.50 13.53
C LEU A 136 15.30 18.06 14.53
N ALA A 137 15.42 19.38 14.66
CA ALA A 137 16.35 20.00 15.60
C ALA A 137 15.99 19.66 17.05
N ASN A 138 14.70 19.67 17.39
CA ASN A 138 14.25 19.20 18.70
C ASN A 138 14.63 17.73 18.92
N MET A 139 14.48 16.85 17.92
CA MET A 139 14.82 15.43 18.05
C MET A 139 16.34 15.22 18.26
N LEU A 140 17.18 16.04 17.63
CA LEU A 140 18.62 16.02 17.86
C LEU A 140 19.01 16.56 19.23
N GLU A 141 18.39 17.65 19.68
CA GLU A 141 18.54 18.19 21.04
C GLU A 141 18.11 17.18 22.09
N PHE A 142 17.09 16.38 21.75
CA PHE A 142 16.66 15.26 22.57
C PHE A 142 17.68 14.12 22.67
N GLY A 143 18.77 14.20 21.90
CA GLY A 143 19.88 13.26 21.98
C GLY A 143 19.62 11.97 21.20
N PHE A 144 18.65 11.94 20.28
CA PHE A 144 18.38 10.77 19.43
C PHE A 144 19.64 10.27 18.72
N GLY A 145 20.53 11.18 18.31
CA GLY A 145 21.81 10.84 17.67
C GLY A 145 22.71 9.94 18.51
N LYS A 146 22.60 9.96 19.84
CA LYS A 146 23.37 9.11 20.77
C LYS A 146 22.75 7.73 20.97
N PHE A 147 21.45 7.60 20.70
CA PHE A 147 20.67 6.41 21.00
C PHE A 147 20.19 5.69 19.73
N VAL A 148 20.62 6.11 18.54
CA VAL A 148 20.20 5.54 17.24
C VAL A 148 20.16 4.02 17.25
N GLU A 149 21.23 3.35 17.70
CA GLU A 149 21.31 1.88 17.75
C GLU A 149 20.23 1.22 18.61
N LYS A 150 19.73 1.92 19.65
CA LYS A 150 18.66 1.43 20.53
C LYS A 150 17.27 1.81 20.01
N LEU A 151 17.15 2.94 19.32
CA LEU A 151 15.89 3.46 18.80
C LEU A 151 15.51 2.84 17.45
N GLU A 152 16.50 2.46 16.64
CA GLU A 152 16.31 1.85 15.32
C GLU A 152 15.49 0.55 15.38
N PRO A 153 15.73 -0.40 16.32
CA PRO A 153 14.88 -1.58 16.46
C PRO A 153 13.40 -1.27 16.75
N ILE A 154 13.12 -0.21 17.53
CA ILE A 154 11.75 0.22 17.84
C ILE A 154 11.08 0.76 16.57
N SER A 155 11.78 1.63 15.84
CA SER A 155 11.31 2.15 14.56
C SER A 155 11.09 1.02 13.54
N ALA A 156 12.02 0.08 13.45
CA ALA A 156 11.91 -1.07 12.55
C ALA A 156 10.68 -1.93 12.88
N ALA A 157 10.42 -2.20 14.15
CA ALA A 157 9.21 -2.90 14.58
C ALA A 157 7.95 -2.12 14.18
N ALA A 158 7.92 -0.81 14.43
CA ALA A 158 6.83 0.08 14.05
C ALA A 158 6.53 0.04 12.54
N SER A 159 7.57 0.04 11.69
CA SER A 159 7.41 -0.10 10.24
C SER A 159 6.80 -1.45 9.84
N LYS A 160 7.21 -2.54 10.50
CA LYS A 160 6.66 -3.88 10.23
C LYS A 160 5.21 -3.98 10.65
N GLU A 161 4.85 -3.45 11.82
CA GLU A 161 3.47 -3.39 12.30
C GLU A 161 2.59 -2.56 11.35
N TYR A 162 3.07 -1.38 10.93
CA TYR A 162 2.37 -0.52 9.98
C TYR A 162 2.14 -1.18 8.63
N SER A 163 3.12 -1.93 8.12
CA SER A 163 2.95 -2.68 6.88
C SER A 163 1.86 -3.75 7.00
N LEU A 164 1.76 -4.44 8.15
CA LEU A 164 0.68 -5.40 8.40
C LEU A 164 -0.68 -4.70 8.51
N GLU A 165 -0.76 -3.58 9.22
CA GLU A 165 -1.96 -2.73 9.31
C GLU A 165 -2.45 -2.33 7.90
N LYS A 166 -1.54 -1.82 7.06
CA LYS A 166 -1.87 -1.38 5.70
C LYS A 166 -2.27 -2.54 4.78
N ASN A 167 -1.65 -3.70 4.93
CA ASN A 167 -2.03 -4.89 4.18
C ASN A 167 -3.45 -5.35 4.55
N LEU A 168 -3.80 -5.35 5.85
CA LEU A 168 -5.15 -5.69 6.31
C LEU A 168 -6.19 -4.69 5.80
N GLU A 169 -5.90 -3.40 5.92
CA GLU A 169 -6.77 -2.31 5.45
C GLU A 169 -7.01 -2.43 3.94
N LYS A 170 -5.95 -2.64 3.15
CA LYS A 170 -6.05 -2.85 1.71
C LYS A 170 -6.91 -4.07 1.38
N MET A 171 -6.66 -5.22 2.02
CA MET A 171 -7.49 -6.41 1.81
C MET A 171 -8.96 -6.11 2.06
N LYS A 172 -9.29 -5.43 3.16
CA LYS A 172 -10.67 -5.03 3.47
C LYS A 172 -11.27 -4.11 2.38
N MET A 173 -10.50 -3.15 1.88
CA MET A 173 -10.93 -2.25 0.82
C MET A 173 -11.23 -2.98 -0.50
N ASP A 174 -10.42 -3.98 -0.85
CA ASP A 174 -10.61 -4.79 -2.06
C ASP A 174 -11.97 -5.52 -2.06
N TRP A 175 -12.51 -5.83 -0.87
CA TRP A 175 -13.84 -6.46 -0.72
C TRP A 175 -15.03 -5.51 -0.72
N VAL A 176 -14.83 -4.20 -0.55
CA VAL A 176 -15.93 -3.22 -0.42
C VAL A 176 -16.81 -3.21 -1.67
N ASN A 177 -16.20 -3.32 -2.84
CA ASN A 177 -16.90 -3.27 -4.13
C ASN A 177 -17.10 -4.65 -4.75
N MET A 178 -16.77 -5.73 -4.03
CA MET A 178 -16.89 -7.09 -4.57
C MET A 178 -18.32 -7.60 -4.41
N THR A 179 -18.97 -7.92 -5.54
CA THR A 179 -20.38 -8.31 -5.58
C THR A 179 -20.63 -9.60 -6.34
N PHE A 180 -21.54 -10.44 -5.81
CA PHE A 180 -22.05 -11.60 -6.51
C PHE A 180 -22.87 -11.20 -7.73
N SER A 181 -22.67 -11.95 -8.82
CA SER A 181 -23.40 -11.79 -10.08
C SER A 181 -24.39 -12.93 -10.28
N PHE A 182 -25.55 -12.60 -10.83
CA PHE A 182 -26.64 -13.55 -11.03
C PHE A 182 -27.18 -13.48 -12.46
N VAL A 183 -27.59 -14.64 -12.98
CA VAL A 183 -28.28 -14.76 -14.27
C VAL A 183 -29.57 -15.57 -14.12
N LYS A 184 -30.58 -15.24 -14.94
CA LYS A 184 -31.85 -15.96 -14.95
C LYS A 184 -31.63 -17.39 -15.48
N TYR A 185 -32.18 -18.38 -14.80
CA TYR A 185 -32.11 -19.78 -15.20
C TYR A 185 -33.25 -20.11 -16.18
N ARG A 186 -32.90 -20.31 -17.47
CA ARG A 186 -33.85 -20.61 -18.55
C ARG A 186 -35.02 -19.60 -18.57
N ASP A 187 -36.23 -20.07 -18.84
CA ASP A 187 -37.47 -19.29 -18.79
C ASP A 187 -38.12 -19.29 -17.39
N THR A 188 -37.39 -19.68 -16.33
CA THR A 188 -37.90 -19.71 -14.96
C THR A 188 -37.62 -18.40 -14.24
N ASP A 189 -38.44 -17.99 -13.26
CA ASP A 189 -38.20 -16.79 -12.44
C ASP A 189 -37.10 -16.96 -11.36
N THR A 190 -36.24 -17.98 -11.51
CA THR A 190 -35.15 -18.27 -10.59
C THR A 190 -33.83 -17.75 -11.14
N ASN A 191 -33.07 -17.04 -10.32
CA ASN A 191 -31.71 -16.61 -10.66
C ASN A 191 -30.68 -17.60 -10.09
N ILE A 192 -29.57 -17.78 -10.79
CA ILE A 192 -28.43 -18.61 -10.39
C ILE A 192 -27.16 -17.77 -10.32
N LEU A 193 -26.26 -18.14 -9.42
CA LEU A 193 -24.97 -17.50 -9.24
C LEU A 193 -24.06 -17.76 -10.46
N CYS A 194 -23.33 -16.74 -10.92
CA CYS A 194 -22.40 -16.86 -12.05
C CYS A 194 -21.16 -15.96 -11.86
N ALA A 195 -20.15 -16.14 -12.72
CA ALA A 195 -18.95 -15.29 -12.78
C ALA A 195 -18.27 -15.11 -11.40
N VAL A 196 -18.05 -16.23 -10.70
CA VAL A 196 -17.46 -16.25 -9.35
C VAL A 196 -15.94 -16.41 -9.34
N ASP A 197 -15.31 -16.61 -10.50
CA ASP A 197 -13.88 -16.94 -10.61
C ASP A 197 -12.99 -15.88 -9.94
N ASP A 198 -13.28 -14.58 -10.16
CA ASP A 198 -12.54 -13.48 -9.54
C ASP A 198 -12.73 -13.43 -8.01
N ILE A 199 -13.91 -13.81 -7.52
CA ILE A 199 -14.22 -13.88 -6.09
C ILE A 199 -13.43 -15.03 -5.44
N GLN A 200 -13.42 -16.20 -6.07
CA GLN A 200 -12.68 -17.37 -5.59
C GLN A 200 -11.17 -17.10 -5.58
N LEU A 201 -10.63 -16.51 -6.65
CA LEU A 201 -9.22 -16.14 -6.73
C LEU A 201 -8.83 -15.13 -5.63
N LEU A 202 -9.68 -14.13 -5.37
CA LEU A 202 -9.44 -13.17 -4.30
C LEU A 202 -9.54 -13.79 -2.90
N LEU A 203 -10.49 -14.72 -2.68
CA LEU A 203 -10.61 -15.47 -1.43
C LEU A 203 -9.33 -16.27 -1.14
N ASP A 204 -8.89 -17.09 -2.10
CA ASP A 204 -7.72 -17.96 -1.93
C ASP A 204 -6.47 -17.13 -1.59
N ASP A 205 -6.23 -16.06 -2.34
CA ASP A 205 -5.11 -15.16 -2.11
C ASP A 205 -5.18 -14.45 -0.75
N HIS A 206 -6.35 -13.90 -0.38
CA HIS A 206 -6.50 -13.17 0.89
C HIS A 206 -6.51 -14.09 2.12
N VAL A 207 -6.98 -15.34 2.01
CA VAL A 207 -6.88 -16.35 3.08
C VAL A 207 -5.41 -16.66 3.36
N ILE A 208 -4.62 -16.99 2.32
CA ILE A 208 -3.19 -17.32 2.47
C ILE A 208 -2.40 -16.12 3.01
N LYS A 209 -2.67 -14.91 2.49
CA LYS A 209 -2.03 -13.68 2.97
C LYS A 209 -2.34 -13.42 4.44
N THR A 210 -3.60 -13.57 4.86
CA THR A 210 -4.00 -13.34 6.25
C THR A 210 -3.34 -14.37 7.19
N GLN A 211 -3.30 -15.64 6.81
CA GLN A 211 -2.58 -16.69 7.55
C GLN A 211 -1.08 -16.37 7.70
N THR A 212 -0.45 -15.91 6.62
CA THR A 212 0.96 -15.51 6.64
C THR A 212 1.18 -14.32 7.58
N MET A 213 0.28 -13.34 7.59
CA MET A 213 0.32 -12.21 8.51
C MET A 213 0.19 -12.65 9.97
N CYS A 214 -0.72 -13.59 10.27
CA CYS A 214 -0.88 -14.20 11.60
C CYS A 214 0.40 -14.89 12.11
N GLY A 215 1.28 -15.35 11.22
CA GLY A 215 2.58 -15.93 11.58
C GLY A 215 3.68 -14.92 11.90
N SER A 216 3.46 -13.61 11.67
CA SER A 216 4.46 -12.57 11.89
C SER A 216 4.69 -12.31 13.39
N ALA A 217 5.95 -12.15 13.81
CA ALA A 217 6.29 -11.74 15.17
C ALA A 217 5.74 -10.35 15.56
N PHE A 218 5.41 -9.51 14.56
CA PHE A 218 4.89 -8.16 14.71
C PHE A 218 3.36 -8.08 14.66
N ILE A 219 2.65 -9.21 14.58
CA ILE A 219 1.19 -9.20 14.43
C ILE A 219 0.44 -8.76 15.69
N LYS A 220 1.06 -8.91 16.87
CA LYS A 220 0.40 -8.79 18.19
C LYS A 220 -0.56 -7.60 18.32
N PRO A 221 -0.23 -6.37 17.90
CA PRO A 221 -1.13 -5.22 18.06
C PRO A 221 -2.46 -5.34 17.30
N ILE A 222 -2.48 -6.07 16.18
CA ILE A 222 -3.65 -6.24 15.31
C ILE A 222 -4.09 -7.70 15.16
N GLU A 223 -3.53 -8.61 15.97
CA GLU A 223 -3.74 -10.05 15.85
C GLU A 223 -5.21 -10.42 15.97
N THR A 224 -5.91 -9.86 16.97
CA THR A 224 -7.34 -10.13 17.17
C THR A 224 -8.17 -9.71 15.96
N GLU A 225 -7.86 -8.56 15.35
CA GLU A 225 -8.57 -8.06 14.17
C GLU A 225 -8.26 -8.92 12.94
N THR A 226 -7.00 -9.30 12.77
CA THR A 226 -6.53 -10.13 11.65
C THR A 226 -7.13 -11.53 11.71
N ARG A 227 -7.22 -12.15 12.91
CA ARG A 227 -7.87 -13.45 13.10
C ARG A 227 -9.36 -13.41 12.81
N LYS A 228 -10.07 -12.39 13.29
CA LYS A 228 -11.50 -12.20 12.96
C LYS A 228 -11.71 -12.04 11.46
N TRP A 229 -10.78 -11.37 10.78
CA TRP A 229 -10.80 -11.23 9.34
C TRP A 229 -10.55 -12.55 8.63
N GLU A 230 -9.56 -13.33 9.08
CA GLU A 230 -9.27 -14.68 8.59
C GLU A 230 -10.49 -15.59 8.69
N GLU A 231 -11.10 -15.66 9.88
CA GLU A 231 -12.31 -16.45 10.14
C GLU A 231 -13.46 -16.03 9.21
N LYS A 232 -13.60 -14.73 8.94
CA LYS A 232 -14.60 -14.21 8.00
C LYS A 232 -14.34 -14.69 6.57
N LEU A 233 -13.10 -14.62 6.10
CA LEU A 233 -12.75 -15.05 4.74
C LEU A 233 -12.93 -16.55 4.55
N VAL A 234 -12.44 -17.37 5.48
CA VAL A 234 -12.60 -18.83 5.46
C VAL A 234 -14.09 -19.19 5.44
N ARG A 235 -14.89 -18.54 6.28
CA ARG A 235 -16.34 -18.77 6.31
C ARG A 235 -17.01 -18.38 4.99
N VAL A 236 -16.59 -17.29 4.35
CA VAL A 236 -17.12 -16.90 3.03
C VAL A 236 -16.76 -17.95 1.97
N GLN A 237 -15.53 -18.46 1.99
CA GLN A 237 -15.08 -19.53 1.10
C GLN A 237 -15.90 -20.82 1.27
N GLU A 238 -16.06 -21.31 2.50
CA GLU A 238 -16.86 -22.50 2.81
C GLU A 238 -18.31 -22.37 2.34
N ASN A 239 -18.91 -21.20 2.56
CA ASN A 239 -20.29 -20.95 2.12
C ASN A 239 -20.41 -20.86 0.60
N LEU A 240 -19.44 -20.23 -0.08
CA LEU A 240 -19.43 -20.15 -1.54
C LEU A 240 -19.28 -21.55 -2.17
N ASP A 241 -18.39 -22.38 -1.64
CA ASP A 241 -18.19 -23.75 -2.12
C ASP A 241 -19.44 -24.61 -1.92
N ALA A 242 -20.07 -24.52 -0.74
CA ALA A 242 -21.33 -25.19 -0.46
C ALA A 242 -22.45 -24.73 -1.41
N TRP A 243 -22.54 -23.43 -1.65
CA TRP A 243 -23.51 -22.83 -2.56
C TRP A 243 -23.32 -23.33 -4.00
N LEU A 244 -22.10 -23.27 -4.53
CA LEU A 244 -21.80 -23.74 -5.88
C LEU A 244 -22.09 -25.23 -6.04
N LYS A 245 -21.74 -26.05 -5.04
CA LYS A 245 -22.05 -27.48 -5.03
C LYS A 245 -23.55 -27.76 -5.04
N CYS A 246 -24.31 -27.02 -4.23
CA CYS A 246 -25.76 -27.11 -4.19
C CYS A 246 -26.37 -26.69 -5.54
N GLN A 247 -25.91 -25.58 -6.12
CA GLN A 247 -26.36 -25.09 -7.42
C GLN A 247 -26.14 -26.12 -8.52
N VAL A 248 -24.95 -26.72 -8.62
CA VAL A 248 -24.64 -27.75 -9.63
C VAL A 248 -25.57 -28.95 -9.49
N THR A 249 -25.83 -29.40 -8.26
CA THR A 249 -26.71 -30.54 -8.00
C THR A 249 -28.17 -30.20 -8.34
N TRP A 250 -28.64 -29.02 -7.96
CA TRP A 250 -29.99 -28.55 -8.27
C TRP A 250 -30.19 -28.40 -9.79
N LEU A 251 -29.23 -27.80 -10.51
CA LEU A 251 -29.26 -27.66 -11.98
C LEU A 251 -29.33 -29.00 -12.72
N TYR A 252 -28.80 -30.06 -12.12
CA TYR A 252 -28.88 -31.42 -12.65
C TYR A 252 -30.23 -32.09 -12.35
N LEU A 253 -30.78 -31.90 -11.16
CA LEU A 253 -32.01 -32.57 -10.71
C LEU A 253 -33.29 -31.86 -11.17
N GLU A 254 -33.29 -30.53 -11.28
CA GLU A 254 -34.45 -29.73 -11.67
C GLU A 254 -35.11 -30.20 -12.97
N PRO A 255 -34.36 -30.45 -14.08
CA PRO A 255 -34.97 -30.86 -15.34
C PRO A 255 -35.50 -32.30 -15.32
N ILE A 256 -34.96 -33.13 -14.42
CA ILE A 256 -35.36 -34.53 -14.26
C ILE A 256 -36.70 -34.60 -13.52
N PHE A 257 -36.79 -33.88 -12.39
CA PHE A 257 -37.98 -33.85 -11.54
C PHE A 257 -39.02 -32.82 -11.99
N SER A 258 -38.77 -32.04 -13.04
CA SER A 258 -39.81 -31.26 -13.73
C SER A 258 -40.70 -32.13 -14.64
N SER A 259 -40.31 -33.39 -14.92
CA SER A 259 -41.08 -34.30 -15.76
C SER A 259 -42.17 -35.02 -14.95
N GLU A 260 -43.43 -34.85 -15.36
CA GLU A 260 -44.58 -35.51 -14.74
C GLU A 260 -44.46 -37.04 -14.77
N ASP A 261 -43.91 -37.61 -15.84
CA ASP A 261 -43.70 -39.06 -15.97
C ASP A 261 -42.69 -39.57 -14.94
N ILE A 262 -41.61 -38.83 -14.69
CA ILE A 262 -40.58 -39.19 -13.70
C ILE A 262 -41.15 -39.09 -12.28
N ILE A 263 -41.92 -38.04 -11.98
CA ILE A 263 -42.60 -37.89 -10.70
C ILE A 263 -43.60 -39.04 -10.48
N ALA A 264 -44.34 -39.45 -11.51
CA ALA A 264 -45.28 -40.56 -11.40
C ALA A 264 -44.58 -41.91 -11.12
N GLN A 265 -43.37 -42.10 -11.64
CA GLN A 265 -42.55 -43.30 -11.38
C GLN A 265 -41.83 -43.26 -10.03
N MET A 266 -41.43 -42.07 -9.56
CA MET A 266 -40.68 -41.86 -8.32
C MET A 266 -41.34 -40.77 -7.44
N PRO A 267 -42.54 -41.03 -6.88
CA PRO A 267 -43.33 -40.00 -6.20
C PRO A 267 -42.73 -39.53 -4.87
N GLU A 268 -42.05 -40.40 -4.13
CA GLU A 268 -41.40 -40.06 -2.86
C GLU A 268 -40.20 -39.13 -3.09
N GLU A 269 -39.36 -39.44 -4.08
CA GLU A 269 -38.21 -38.63 -4.50
C GLU A 269 -38.67 -37.28 -5.07
N GLY A 270 -39.72 -37.27 -5.90
CA GLY A 270 -40.31 -36.04 -6.45
C GLY A 270 -40.82 -35.11 -5.34
N LYS A 271 -41.48 -35.65 -4.31
CA LYS A 271 -41.94 -34.87 -3.15
C LYS A 271 -40.78 -34.28 -2.34
N LYS A 272 -39.70 -35.06 -2.13
CA LYS A 272 -38.48 -34.58 -1.46
C LYS A 272 -37.82 -33.47 -2.26
N PHE A 273 -37.65 -33.66 -3.57
CA PHE A 273 -37.07 -32.65 -4.45
C PHE A 273 -37.90 -31.37 -4.49
N GLY A 274 -39.23 -31.45 -4.59
CA GLY A 274 -40.10 -30.26 -4.58
C GLY A 274 -39.96 -29.41 -3.31
N THR A 275 -39.65 -30.04 -2.17
CA THR A 275 -39.34 -29.33 -0.92
C THR A 275 -38.01 -28.58 -1.02
N VAL A 276 -36.96 -29.25 -1.50
CA VAL A 276 -35.62 -28.65 -1.70
C VAL A 276 -35.66 -27.53 -2.74
N ASP A 277 -36.38 -27.73 -3.84
CA ASP A 277 -36.56 -26.74 -4.91
C ASP A 277 -37.22 -25.45 -4.40
N SER A 278 -38.25 -25.59 -3.56
CA SER A 278 -38.93 -24.45 -2.94
C SER A 278 -37.99 -23.65 -2.03
N TYR A 279 -37.19 -24.34 -1.20
CA TYR A 279 -36.17 -23.70 -0.36
C TYR A 279 -35.10 -23.01 -1.18
N TRP A 280 -34.57 -23.69 -2.20
CA TRP A 280 -33.56 -23.16 -3.10
C TRP A 280 -34.02 -21.87 -3.77
N LYS A 281 -35.23 -21.86 -4.37
CA LYS A 281 -35.81 -20.67 -5.01
C LYS A 281 -35.98 -19.51 -4.04
N SER A 282 -36.41 -19.78 -2.81
CA SER A 282 -36.53 -18.75 -1.76
C SER A 282 -35.17 -18.17 -1.37
N LEU A 283 -34.16 -19.03 -1.18
CA LEU A 283 -32.78 -18.60 -0.87
C LEU A 283 -32.19 -17.76 -2.00
N MET A 284 -32.36 -18.18 -3.25
CA MET A 284 -31.86 -17.43 -4.42
C MET A 284 -32.56 -16.08 -4.59
N ALA A 285 -33.86 -15.98 -4.30
CA ALA A 285 -34.57 -14.71 -4.30
C ALA A 285 -34.02 -13.75 -3.21
N GLN A 286 -33.68 -14.26 -2.03
CA GLN A 286 -33.04 -13.48 -0.98
C GLN A 286 -31.62 -13.07 -1.36
N ALA A 287 -30.81 -13.99 -1.89
CA ALA A 287 -29.44 -13.74 -2.31
C ALA A 287 -29.32 -12.58 -3.32
N VAL A 288 -30.24 -12.49 -4.28
CA VAL A 288 -30.26 -11.40 -5.28
C VAL A 288 -30.48 -10.03 -4.64
N SER A 289 -31.17 -9.96 -3.49
CA SER A 289 -31.34 -8.70 -2.74
C SER A 289 -30.10 -8.28 -1.94
N PHE A 290 -29.10 -9.17 -1.80
CA PHE A 290 -27.86 -8.93 -1.06
C PHE A 290 -26.63 -9.35 -1.87
N ILE A 291 -26.18 -8.46 -2.73
CA ILE A 291 -25.11 -8.74 -3.69
C ILE A 291 -23.69 -8.63 -3.09
N SER A 292 -23.49 -8.03 -1.91
CA SER A 292 -22.15 -7.84 -1.35
C SER A 292 -21.55 -9.14 -0.81
N CYS A 293 -20.30 -9.45 -1.19
CA CYS A 293 -19.62 -10.68 -0.78
C CYS A 293 -19.21 -10.67 0.70
N VAL A 294 -18.82 -9.50 1.20
CA VAL A 294 -18.32 -9.30 2.58
C VAL A 294 -19.02 -8.08 3.17
N SER A 295 -20.27 -8.24 3.60
CA SER A 295 -21.03 -7.18 4.24
C SER A 295 -20.33 -6.67 5.52
N PRO A 296 -20.27 -5.34 5.77
CA PRO A 296 -19.89 -4.77 7.06
C PRO A 296 -20.91 -5.09 8.17
N ALA A 297 -22.17 -5.32 7.81
CA ALA A 297 -23.21 -5.75 8.74
C ALA A 297 -23.17 -7.27 8.90
N GLU A 298 -23.09 -7.74 10.15
CA GLU A 298 -22.94 -9.13 10.61
C GLU A 298 -24.10 -10.09 10.23
N ASN A 299 -24.95 -9.77 9.26
CA ASN A 299 -26.14 -10.56 8.95
C ASN A 299 -25.91 -11.50 7.76
N ASN A 300 -25.12 -12.54 8.02
CA ASN A 300 -25.50 -13.96 7.97
C ASN A 300 -26.47 -14.53 6.90
N ILE A 301 -26.53 -14.01 5.68
CA ILE A 301 -27.28 -14.72 4.61
C ILE A 301 -26.57 -16.03 4.24
N MET A 302 -25.24 -15.98 4.13
CA MET A 302 -24.42 -17.16 3.88
C MET A 302 -24.57 -18.23 4.98
N ALA A 303 -24.92 -17.85 6.21
CA ALA A 303 -25.19 -18.81 7.29
C ALA A 303 -26.59 -19.41 7.24
N HIS A 304 -27.57 -18.69 6.69
CA HIS A 304 -28.89 -19.23 6.42
C HIS A 304 -28.91 -20.10 5.16
N CYS A 305 -27.97 -19.91 4.23
CA CYS A 305 -27.84 -20.77 3.04
C CYS A 305 -27.27 -22.17 3.36
N VAL A 306 -26.49 -22.34 4.44
CA VAL A 306 -25.79 -23.60 4.77
C VAL A 306 -26.43 -24.39 5.93
N TYR A 307 -27.29 -23.76 6.74
CA TYR A 307 -27.96 -24.41 7.89
C TYR A 307 -29.45 -24.71 7.66
N VAL A 308 -29.83 -25.09 6.43
CA VAL A 308 -31.11 -25.77 6.21
C VAL A 308 -30.83 -27.28 6.15
N PRO A 309 -31.34 -28.08 7.10
CA PRO A 309 -31.04 -29.51 7.22
C PRO A 309 -31.58 -30.36 6.07
#